data_AF-A0A1V6HT63-F1
#
_entry.id   AF-A0A1V6HT63-F1
#
_cell.length_a   1.000
_cell.length_b   1.000
_cell.length_c   1.000
_cell.angle_alpha   90.00
_cell.angle_beta   90.00
_cell.angle_gamma   90.00
#
_symmetry.space_group_name_H-M   'P 1'
#
loop_
_entity.id
_entity.type
_entity.pdbx_description
1 polymer ?
#
loop_
_entity_poly.entity_id
_entity_poly.type
_entity_poly.pdbx_seq_one_letter_code
_entity_poly.pdbx_strand_id
1 'polypeptide(L)' 'MALKAKEDFPMIDFSHSMMVGDSKVDMDFAQNLGMKKIFIGDLEEVELTLVDIDLVFQSLYDFAIEVKQYYQNLQL' A
#
# COMPACT_ATOMS: atom_id res chain seq x y z
N MET A 1 8.51 11.30 -8.11
CA MET A 1 7.32 10.71 -8.77
C MET A 1 6.02 11.15 -8.08
N ALA A 2 5.69 10.69 -6.88
CA ALA A 2 4.39 11.02 -6.26
C ALA A 2 4.14 12.52 -6.03
N LEU A 3 5.13 13.29 -5.59
CA LEU A 3 4.97 14.75 -5.46
C LEU A 3 4.63 15.41 -6.80
N LYS A 4 5.24 14.94 -7.89
CA LYS A 4 4.91 15.41 -9.24
C LYS A 4 3.49 15.00 -9.66
N ALA A 5 3.08 13.78 -9.34
CA ALA A 5 1.70 13.35 -9.55
C ALA A 5 0.70 14.23 -8.77
N LYS A 6 1.03 14.66 -7.55
CA LYS A 6 0.19 15.60 -6.78
C LYS A 6 0.15 17.00 -7.39
N GLU A 7 1.24 17.48 -7.98
CA GLU A 7 1.23 18.73 -8.74
C GLU A 7 0.30 18.64 -9.97
N ASP A 8 0.40 17.54 -10.71
CA ASP A 8 -0.36 17.34 -11.94
C ASP A 8 -1.84 16.97 -11.65
N PHE A 9 -2.09 16.34 -10.49
CA PHE A 9 -3.41 15.95 -9.99
C PHE A 9 -3.58 16.40 -8.52
N PRO A 10 -3.94 17.68 -8.29
CA PRO A 10 -4.04 18.25 -6.93
C PRO A 10 -5.04 17.56 -6.00
N MET A 11 -5.98 16.79 -6.54
CA MET A 11 -6.94 16.01 -5.76
C MET A 11 -6.34 14.78 -5.06
N ILE A 12 -5.08 14.41 -5.37
CA ILE A 12 -4.41 13.29 -4.70
C ILE A 12 -4.18 13.64 -3.23
N ASP A 13 -4.81 12.85 -2.36
CA ASP A 13 -4.54 12.82 -0.93
C ASP A 13 -3.78 11.54 -0.58
N PHE A 14 -2.51 11.70 -0.17
CA PHE A 14 -1.67 10.56 0.20
C PHE A 14 -2.18 9.83 1.44
N SER A 15 -2.89 10.50 2.34
CA SER A 15 -3.49 9.85 3.51
C SER A 15 -4.65 8.91 3.15
N HIS A 16 -5.24 9.10 1.96
CA HIS A 16 -6.22 8.21 1.35
C HIS A 16 -5.61 7.31 0.25
N SER A 17 -4.29 7.26 0.14
CA SER A 17 -3.59 6.45 -0.85
C SER A 17 -2.97 5.20 -0.21
N MET A 18 -2.87 4.14 -1.01
CA MET A 18 -2.20 2.89 -0.64
C MET A 18 -0.99 2.68 -1.54
N MET A 19 0.16 2.36 -0.97
CA MET A 19 1.30 1.81 -1.69
C MET A 19 1.30 0.30 -1.53
N VAL A 20 1.37 -0.40 -2.66
CA VAL A 20 1.32 -1.85 -2.74
C VAL A 20 2.61 -2.30 -3.45
N GLY A 21 3.47 -3.02 -2.75
CA GLY A 21 4.78 -3.41 -3.27
C GLY A 21 5.41 -4.57 -2.50
N ASP A 22 6.46 -5.15 -3.07
CA ASP A 22 7.15 -6.35 -2.59
C ASP A 22 8.55 -6.05 -2.03
N SER A 23 8.94 -4.76 -1.97
CA SER A 23 10.25 -4.36 -1.50
C SER A 23 10.21 -3.40 -0.32
N LYS A 24 11.32 -3.34 0.43
CA LYS A 24 11.52 -2.32 1.46
C LYS A 24 11.44 -0.90 0.92
N VAL A 25 11.89 -0.67 -0.32
CA VAL A 25 11.87 0.66 -0.95
C VAL A 25 10.43 1.16 -1.13
N ASP A 26 9.47 0.26 -1.42
CA ASP A 26 8.06 0.62 -1.51
C ASP A 26 7.49 1.05 -0.15
N MET A 27 7.84 0.31 0.91
CA MET A 27 7.39 0.61 2.27
C MET A 27 7.97 1.93 2.79
N ASP A 28 9.25 2.18 2.51
CA ASP A 28 9.90 3.45 2.86
C ASP A 28 9.29 4.62 2.07
N PHE A 29 8.97 4.42 0.77
CA PHE A 29 8.30 5.44 -0.05
C PHE A 29 6.92 5.82 0.50
N ALA A 30 6.13 4.81 0.86
CA ALA A 30 4.81 4.97 1.46
C ALA A 30 4.89 5.72 2.80
N GLN A 31 5.82 5.32 3.66
CA GLN A 31 6.07 5.96 4.95
C GLN A 31 6.41 7.45 4.80
N ASN A 32 7.28 7.79 3.83
CA ASN A 32 7.70 9.17 3.59
C ASN A 32 6.58 10.08 3.09
N LEU A 33 5.54 9.51 2.46
CA LEU A 33 4.41 10.25 1.91
C LEU A 33 3.13 10.14 2.75
N GLY A 34 3.14 9.34 3.81
CA GLY A 34 1.97 9.10 4.66
C GLY A 34 0.89 8.24 4.01
N MET A 35 1.29 7.34 3.10
CA MET A 35 0.39 6.36 2.48
C MET A 35 0.25 5.11 3.35
N LYS A 36 -0.83 4.35 3.14
CA LYS A 36 -0.96 3.00 3.68
C LYS A 36 0.07 2.05 3.05
N LYS A 37 0.75 1.26 3.89
CA LYS A 37 1.86 0.36 3.54
C LYS A 37 1.35 -1.07 3.39
N ILE A 38 1.17 -1.52 2.14
CA ILE A 38 0.70 -2.86 1.81
C ILE A 38 1.86 -3.67 1.22
N PHE A 39 2.36 -4.63 1.97
CA PHE A 39 3.46 -5.48 1.53
C PHE A 39 2.94 -6.76 0.86
N ILE A 40 3.55 -7.15 -0.25
CA ILE A 40 3.27 -8.39 -0.96
C ILE A 40 4.47 -9.33 -0.84
N GLY A 41 4.28 -10.48 -0.20
CA GLY A 41 5.29 -11.51 -0.02
C GLY A 41 5.47 -11.91 1.44
N ASP A 42 6.60 -12.56 1.72
CA ASP A 42 6.97 -12.99 3.07
C ASP A 42 7.87 -11.94 3.74
N LEU A 43 7.54 -11.58 4.98
CA LEU A 43 8.35 -10.68 5.80
C LEU A 43 9.65 -11.30 6.25
N GLU A 44 9.80 -12.63 6.23
CA GLU A 44 11.08 -13.27 6.57
C GLU A 44 12.12 -13.12 5.45
N GLU A 45 11.66 -12.90 4.21
CA GLU A 45 12.53 -12.74 3.03
C GLU A 45 13.09 -11.32 2.88
N VAL A 46 12.50 -10.35 3.56
CA VAL A 46 12.88 -8.94 3.51
C VAL A 46 13.07 -8.48 4.95
N GLU A 47 14.16 -7.80 5.31
CA GLU A 47 14.43 -7.35 6.69
C GLU A 47 13.45 -6.24 7.16
N LEU A 48 12.15 -6.53 7.16
CA LEU A 48 11.04 -5.68 7.54
C LEU A 48 10.33 -6.29 8.73
N THR A 49 9.83 -5.43 9.61
CA THR A 49 9.05 -5.87 10.77
C THR A 49 7.61 -5.41 10.63
N LEU A 50 6.69 -6.05 11.36
CA LEU A 50 5.28 -5.63 11.42
C LEU A 50 5.11 -4.20 11.97
N VAL A 51 6.13 -3.62 12.60
CA VAL A 51 6.10 -2.21 13.03
C VAL A 51 6.11 -1.26 11.82
N ASP A 52 6.65 -1.72 10.69
CA ASP A 52 6.89 -0.92 9.50
C ASP A 52 5.78 -1.05 8.45
N ILE A 53 4.82 -1.98 8.61
CA ILE A 53 3.84 -2.35 7.57
C ILE A 53 2.42 -2.30 8.13
N ASP A 54 1.46 -1.82 7.34
CA ASP A 54 0.05 -1.79 7.75
C ASP A 54 -0.64 -3.14 7.49
N LEU A 55 -0.43 -3.73 6.31
CA LEU A 55 -1.02 -5.01 5.90
C LEU A 55 -0.04 -5.82 5.05
N VAL A 56 -0.11 -7.15 5.14
CA VAL A 56 0.71 -8.10 4.39
C VAL A 56 -0.19 -9.08 3.65
N PHE A 57 0.11 -9.34 2.38
CA PHE A 57 -0.55 -10.35 1.58
C PHE A 57 0.49 -11.25 0.91
N GLN A 58 0.15 -12.52 0.70
CA GLN A 58 1.06 -13.48 0.05
C GLN A 58 1.20 -13.21 -1.45
N SER A 59 0.19 -12.61 -2.07
CA SER A 59 0.23 -12.23 -3.48
C SER A 59 -0.60 -10.98 -3.75
N LEU A 60 -0.30 -10.31 -4.87
CA LEU A 60 -1.12 -9.19 -5.35
C LEU A 60 -2.56 -9.62 -5.65
N TYR A 61 -2.76 -10.89 -6.01
CA TYR A 61 -4.09 -11.44 -6.27
C TYR A 61 -4.93 -11.53 -4.99
N ASP A 62 -4.34 -11.96 -3.87
CA ASP A 62 -5.03 -12.01 -2.58
C ASP A 62 -5.44 -10.61 -2.11
N PHE A 63 -4.55 -9.63 -2.27
CA PHE A 63 -4.87 -8.22 -2.01
C PHE A 63 -6.04 -7.72 -2.86
N ALA A 64 -6.03 -8.03 -4.17
CA ALA A 64 -7.10 -7.61 -5.07
C ALA A 64 -8.46 -8.23 -4.71
N ILE A 65 -8.47 -9.50 -4.26
CA ILE A 65 -9.68 -10.15 -3.75
C ILE A 65 -10.20 -9.42 -2.52
N GLU A 66 -9.33 -9.13 -1.54
CA GLU A 66 -9.70 -8.46 -0.30
C GLU A 66 -10.33 -7.09 -0.58
N VAL A 67 -9.68 -6.27 -1.42
CA VAL A 67 -10.19 -4.94 -1.80
C VAL A 67 -11.56 -5.05 -2.48
N LYS A 68 -11.73 -6.02 -3.39
CA LYS A 68 -13.02 -6.25 -4.05
C LYS A 68 -14.11 -6.61 -3.03
N GLN A 69 -13.82 -7.53 -2.12
CA GLN A 69 -14.77 -7.95 -1.09
C GLN A 69 -15.14 -6.81 -0.14
N TYR A 70 -14.15 -6.01 0.26
CA TYR A 70 -14.37 -4.82 1.09
C TYR A 70 -15.41 -3.87 0.46
N TYR A 71 -15.25 -3.53 -0.83
CA TYR A 71 -16.20 -2.64 -1.50
C TYR A 71 -17.56 -3.29 -1.75
N GLN A 72 -17.62 -4.61 -2.01
CA GLN A 72 -18.89 -5.33 -2.14
C GLN A 72 -19.69 -5.33 -0.82
N ASN A 73 -18.99 -5.45 0.31
CA ASN A 73 -19.61 -5.47 1.64
C ASN A 73 -20.09 -4.09 2.09
N LEU A 74 -19.54 -3.00 1.54
CA LEU A 74 -19.93 -1.63 1.86
C LEU A 74 -21.29 -1.20 1.25
N GLN A 75 -21.97 -2.05 0.47
CA GLN A 75 -23.21 -1.71 -0.24
C GLN A 75 -23.13 -0.40 -1.06
N LEU A 76 -21.95 -0.10 -1.61
CA LEU A 76 -21.74 1.00 -2.58
C LEU A 76 -22.02 0.53 -4.02
#